data_AF-A0A1B6IFF1-F1
#
_entry.id   AF-A0A1B6IFF1-F1
#
_cell.length_a   1.000
_cell.length_b   1.000
_cell.length_c   1.000
_cell.angle_alpha   90.00
_cell.angle_beta   90.00
_cell.angle_gamma   90.00
#
_symmetry.space_group_name_H-M   'P 1'
#
loop_
_entity.id
_entity.type
_entity.pdbx_description
1 polymer ?
#
loop_
_entity_poly.entity_id
_entity_poly.type
_entity_poly.pdbx_seq_one_letter_code
_entity_poly.pdbx_strand_id
1 'polypeptide(L)'
;HKQPFPSPCRTLSLDCELAACALIWSFAVAAAVFINDAKGMIEGNPCAPNPCGQNTQCYVSSGRPVCSCLPGHWGNPLSYCQRGECQDSNDCPPSRACRDYQCVDVCAG
;
A
#
# COMPACT_ATOMS: atom_id res chain seq x y z
N HIS A 1 22.79 34.42 -62.41
CA HIS A 1 22.15 34.18 -61.09
C HIS A 1 22.87 35.06 -60.05
N LYS A 2 22.64 36.38 -59.92
CA LYS A 2 21.58 37.08 -59.15
C LYS A 2 21.19 36.43 -57.80
N GLN A 3 22.05 36.67 -56.79
CA GLN A 3 21.85 37.16 -55.39
C GLN A 3 20.41 37.32 -54.82
N PRO A 4 20.16 37.50 -53.49
CA PRO A 4 21.00 37.35 -52.27
C PRO A 4 20.29 36.75 -51.00
N PHE A 5 21.03 36.52 -49.91
CA PHE A 5 20.52 36.35 -48.51
C PHE A 5 19.64 37.54 -48.07
N PRO A 6 18.63 37.41 -47.16
CA PRO A 6 18.85 37.23 -45.70
C PRO A 6 17.76 36.46 -44.92
N SER A 7 18.04 36.11 -43.66
CA SER A 7 17.02 35.79 -42.64
C SER A 7 16.19 37.03 -42.28
N PRO A 8 14.90 36.85 -41.92
CA PRO A 8 14.42 37.55 -40.72
C PRO A 8 13.37 36.80 -39.86
N CYS A 9 13.49 37.11 -38.57
CA CYS A 9 12.44 37.40 -37.58
C CYS A 9 11.40 36.35 -37.13
N ARG A 10 11.57 35.99 -35.84
CA ARG A 10 10.50 35.93 -34.82
C ARG A 10 9.47 37.06 -35.01
N THR A 11 8.17 36.73 -35.03
CA THR A 11 7.13 37.26 -34.10
C THR A 11 5.77 36.62 -34.39
N LEU A 12 5.34 35.79 -33.45
CA LEU A 12 3.99 35.59 -32.91
C LEU A 12 2.77 36.09 -33.72
N SER A 13 1.99 35.14 -34.23
CA SER A 13 0.53 35.19 -34.29
C SER A 13 0.06 33.73 -34.16
N LEU A 14 -0.18 33.23 -32.93
CA LEU A 14 -1.54 33.07 -32.37
C LEU A 14 -2.53 32.82 -33.52
N ASP A 15 -3.00 31.58 -33.68
CA ASP A 15 -4.24 31.16 -34.40
C ASP A 15 -4.11 29.80 -35.10
N CYS A 16 -3.35 28.83 -34.58
CA CYS A 16 -3.41 27.46 -35.10
C CYS A 16 -3.13 26.36 -34.07
N GLU A 17 -3.67 26.48 -32.85
CA GLU A 17 -3.60 25.40 -31.85
C GLU A 17 -4.93 25.24 -31.09
N LEU A 18 -5.99 24.82 -31.80
CA LEU A 18 -7.21 24.31 -31.14
C LEU A 18 -7.44 22.80 -31.34
N ALA A 19 -6.77 22.14 -32.31
CA ALA A 19 -7.05 20.73 -32.62
C ALA A 19 -6.03 19.73 -32.02
N ALA A 20 -4.80 20.16 -31.67
CA ALA A 20 -3.76 19.26 -31.19
C ALA A 20 -3.74 19.07 -29.66
N CYS A 21 -4.36 19.99 -28.89
CA CYS A 21 -4.38 19.91 -27.43
C CYS A 21 -5.26 18.78 -26.88
N ALA A 22 -6.32 18.36 -27.59
CA ALA A 22 -7.26 17.36 -27.07
C ALA A 22 -6.64 15.97 -26.89
N LEU A 23 -5.69 15.58 -27.76
CA LEU A 23 -5.05 14.25 -27.69
C LEU A 23 -3.92 14.23 -26.67
N ILE A 24 -3.14 15.31 -26.56
CA ILE A 24 -2.05 15.41 -25.59
C ILE A 24 -2.62 15.52 -24.16
N TRP A 25 -3.74 16.24 -23.98
CA TRP A 25 -4.49 16.22 -22.71
C TRP A 25 -5.07 14.84 -22.39
N SER A 26 -5.54 14.08 -23.38
CA SER A 26 -6.06 12.72 -23.13
C SER A 26 -4.97 11.75 -22.65
N PHE A 27 -3.75 11.82 -23.20
CA PHE A 27 -2.63 11.01 -22.71
C PHE A 27 -2.13 11.46 -21.33
N ALA A 28 -2.11 12.77 -21.06
CA ALA A 28 -1.74 13.31 -19.74
C ALA A 28 -2.78 12.98 -18.66
N VAL A 29 -4.08 13.05 -19.00
CA VAL A 29 -5.20 12.69 -18.11
C VAL A 29 -5.23 11.18 -17.88
N ALA A 30 -5.02 10.34 -18.91
CA ALA A 30 -4.90 8.89 -18.73
C ALA A 30 -3.72 8.53 -17.82
N ALA A 31 -2.54 9.14 -18.04
CA ALA A 31 -1.39 8.95 -17.16
C ALA A 31 -1.67 9.41 -15.71
N ALA A 32 -2.42 10.50 -15.51
CA ALA A 32 -2.86 10.94 -14.18
C ALA A 32 -3.87 9.97 -13.55
N VAL A 33 -4.79 9.38 -14.33
CA VAL A 33 -5.76 8.38 -13.85
C VAL A 33 -5.05 7.12 -13.35
N PHE A 34 -3.97 6.66 -14.00
CA PHE A 34 -3.18 5.50 -13.53
C PHE A 34 -2.30 5.77 -12.30
N ILE A 35 -1.95 7.04 -12.01
CA ILE A 35 -1.19 7.40 -10.80
C ILE A 35 -2.11 7.65 -9.60
N ASN A 36 -3.40 7.95 -9.84
CA ASN A 36 -4.38 8.26 -8.80
C ASN A 36 -4.87 7.04 -8.01
N ASP A 37 -4.60 5.81 -8.45
CA ASP A 37 -5.00 4.58 -7.73
C ASP A 37 -4.19 4.30 -6.44
N ALA A 38 -3.17 5.11 -6.13
CA ALA A 38 -2.36 4.98 -4.92
C ALA A 38 -2.76 5.93 -3.77
N LYS A 39 -3.87 6.68 -3.89
CA LYS A 39 -4.31 7.66 -2.88
C LYS A 39 -5.69 7.37 -2.30
N GLY A 40 -6.01 6.11 -2.06
CA GLY A 40 -7.27 5.67 -1.47
C GLY A 40 -7.29 5.56 0.05
N MET A 41 -6.62 6.44 0.83
CA MET A 41 -6.74 6.42 2.30
C MET A 41 -6.26 7.70 2.98
N ILE A 42 -7.06 8.76 2.90
CA ILE A 42 -7.04 9.84 3.90
C ILE A 42 -8.44 10.44 4.01
N GLU A 43 -9.39 9.66 4.54
CA GLU A 43 -10.59 10.22 5.17
C GLU A 43 -11.17 9.14 6.11
N GLY A 44 -10.80 9.20 7.38
CA GLY A 44 -11.57 8.58 8.47
C GLY A 44 -11.01 7.33 9.15
N ASN A 45 -10.33 6.39 8.47
CA ASN A 45 -9.86 5.17 9.14
C ASN A 45 -8.52 4.63 8.59
N PRO A 46 -7.43 4.63 9.38
CA PRO A 46 -6.14 4.07 8.93
C PRO A 46 -6.14 2.54 8.74
N CYS A 47 -7.21 1.84 9.14
CA CYS A 47 -7.44 0.43 8.84
C CYS A 47 -8.17 0.17 7.52
N ALA A 48 -8.50 1.20 6.74
CA ALA A 48 -9.20 1.06 5.46
C ALA A 48 -8.43 1.77 4.34
N PRO A 49 -7.99 1.05 3.29
CA PRO A 49 -8.02 -0.40 3.10
C PRO A 49 -7.11 -1.11 4.11
N ASN A 50 -7.42 -2.36 4.46
CA ASN A 50 -6.72 -3.08 5.54
C ASN A 50 -5.20 -3.16 5.26
N PRO A 51 -4.35 -2.48 6.06
CA PRO A 51 -2.89 -2.54 5.90
C PRO A 51 -2.29 -3.82 6.53
N CYS A 52 -3.08 -4.61 7.24
CA CYS A 52 -2.64 -5.79 7.98
C CYS A 52 -2.71 -7.07 7.13
N GLY A 53 -1.98 -8.10 7.56
CA GLY A 53 -1.95 -9.41 6.92
C GLY A 53 -3.28 -10.19 7.03
N GLN A 54 -3.37 -11.36 6.40
CA GLN A 54 -4.56 -12.21 6.55
C GLN A 54 -4.63 -12.82 7.97
N ASN A 55 -5.85 -13.11 8.44
CA ASN A 55 -6.16 -13.60 9.81
C ASN A 55 -5.74 -12.63 10.93
N THR A 56 -5.84 -11.33 10.66
CA THR A 56 -5.51 -10.26 11.61
C THR A 56 -6.71 -9.35 11.85
N GLN A 57 -6.68 -8.67 12.99
CA GLN A 57 -7.58 -7.60 13.34
C GLN A 57 -6.81 -6.27 13.31
N CYS A 58 -7.32 -5.31 12.54
CA CYS A 58 -6.82 -3.95 12.56
C CYS A 58 -7.63 -3.11 13.54
N TYR A 59 -6.94 -2.38 14.42
CA TYR A 59 -7.54 -1.39 15.30
C TYR A 59 -6.72 -0.11 15.30
N VAL A 60 -7.38 1.02 15.56
CA VAL A 60 -6.73 2.32 15.58
C VAL A 60 -6.27 2.61 17.00
N SER A 61 -4.97 2.77 17.19
CA SER A 61 -4.38 3.17 18.48
C SER A 61 -3.56 4.44 18.28
N SER A 62 -3.83 5.48 19.06
CA SER A 62 -3.15 6.79 18.97
C SER A 62 -3.12 7.38 17.55
N GLY A 63 -4.19 7.20 16.76
CA GLY A 63 -4.28 7.67 15.38
C GLY A 63 -3.45 6.89 14.36
N ARG A 64 -2.91 5.72 14.74
CA ARG A 64 -2.15 4.82 13.86
C ARG A 64 -2.86 3.47 13.75
N PRO A 65 -2.76 2.78 12.59
CA PRO A 65 -3.26 1.41 12.48
C PRO A 65 -2.32 0.47 13.22
N VAL A 66 -2.88 -0.36 14.08
CA VAL A 66 -2.17 -1.44 14.76
C VAL A 66 -2.82 -2.76 14.36
N CYS A 67 -1.98 -3.72 13.99
CA CYS A 67 -2.37 -5.05 13.56
C CYS A 67 -2.12 -6.04 14.70
N SER A 68 -3.09 -6.90 14.99
CA SER A 68 -2.93 -8.02 15.90
C SER A 68 -3.51 -9.30 15.29
N CYS A 69 -2.94 -10.46 15.62
CA CYS A 69 -3.49 -11.72 15.16
C CYS A 69 -4.85 -11.99 15.81
N LEU A 70 -5.75 -12.65 15.09
CA LEU A 70 -7.01 -13.12 15.68
C LEU A 70 -6.74 -14.10 16.84
N PRO A 71 -7.65 -14.23 17.81
CA PRO A 71 -7.54 -15.24 18.85
C PRO A 71 -7.32 -16.63 18.25
N GLY A 72 -6.40 -17.39 18.83
CA GLY A 72 -5.99 -18.70 18.32
C GLY A 72 -4.99 -18.65 17.16
N HIS A 73 -4.45 -17.47 16.81
CA HIS A 73 -3.48 -17.31 15.73
C HIS A 73 -2.19 -16.63 16.20
N TRP A 74 -1.09 -16.90 15.50
CA TRP A 74 0.25 -16.46 15.84
C TRP A 74 1.10 -16.18 14.60
N GLY A 75 2.21 -15.47 14.76
CA GLY A 75 3.10 -15.09 13.65
C GLY A 75 3.15 -13.58 13.43
N ASN A 76 3.27 -13.16 12.16
CA ASN A 76 3.48 -11.75 11.83
C ASN A 76 2.16 -11.07 11.41
N PRO A 77 1.60 -10.15 12.22
CA PRO A 77 0.33 -9.49 11.92
C PRO A 77 0.39 -8.53 10.71
N LEU A 78 1.57 -8.19 10.20
CA LEU A 78 1.71 -7.41 8.96
C LEU A 78 1.72 -8.29 7.71
N SER A 79 2.05 -9.57 7.83
CA SER A 79 2.14 -10.50 6.70
C SER A 79 1.02 -11.52 6.71
N TYR A 80 0.98 -12.35 7.74
CA TYR A 80 0.04 -13.47 7.89
C TYR A 80 0.12 -14.05 9.30
N CYS A 81 -1.03 -14.33 9.91
CA CYS A 81 -1.12 -15.11 11.14
C CYS A 81 -1.54 -16.56 10.85
N GLN A 82 -0.75 -17.48 11.37
CA GLN A 82 -0.97 -18.93 11.35
C GLN A 82 -1.91 -19.33 12.47
N ARG A 83 -2.74 -20.35 12.25
CA ARG A 83 -3.53 -20.94 13.33
C ARG A 83 -2.60 -21.66 14.30
N GLY A 84 -2.79 -21.43 15.58
CA GLY A 84 -2.03 -22.05 16.64
C GLY A 84 -2.42 -23.49 16.93
N GLU A 85 -1.51 -24.18 17.59
CA GLU A 85 -1.64 -25.60 17.96
C GLU A 85 -2.03 -25.79 19.43
N CYS A 86 -1.84 -24.78 20.27
CA CYS A 86 -2.19 -24.80 21.69
C CYS A 86 -3.01 -23.57 22.06
N GLN A 87 -3.84 -23.67 23.09
CA GLN A 87 -4.51 -22.54 23.73
C GLN A 87 -4.02 -22.36 25.17
N ASP A 88 -3.72 -23.46 25.85
CA ASP A 88 -3.19 -23.50 27.21
C ASP A 88 -1.88 -24.31 27.29
N SER A 89 -1.08 -24.06 28.33
CA SER A 89 0.18 -24.81 28.52
C SER A 89 -0.02 -26.31 28.76
N ASN A 90 -1.24 -26.74 29.13
CA ASN A 90 -1.59 -28.15 29.28
C ASN A 90 -1.81 -28.87 27.95
N ASP A 91 -2.02 -28.14 26.85
CA ASP A 91 -2.11 -28.71 25.50
C ASP A 91 -0.73 -29.13 24.97
N CYS A 92 0.34 -28.60 25.58
CA CYS A 92 1.71 -28.88 25.22
C CYS A 92 2.31 -30.03 26.04
N PRO A 93 3.34 -30.72 25.52
CA PRO A 93 4.13 -31.69 26.29
C PRO A 93 4.73 -31.07 27.57
N PRO A 94 5.07 -31.86 28.59
CA PRO A 94 5.52 -31.35 29.90
C PRO A 94 6.82 -30.52 29.87
N SER A 95 7.61 -30.56 28.79
CA SER A 95 8.80 -29.73 28.60
C SER A 95 8.54 -28.46 27.78
N ARG A 96 7.29 -28.21 27.37
CA ARG A 96 6.89 -27.07 26.55
C ARG A 96 5.75 -26.31 27.23
N ALA A 97 5.68 -25.01 26.99
CA ALA A 97 4.55 -24.19 27.38
C ALA A 97 3.94 -23.51 26.16
N CYS A 98 2.67 -23.13 26.25
CA CYS A 98 2.00 -22.41 25.19
C CYS A 98 2.42 -20.93 25.24
N ARG A 99 3.07 -20.45 24.19
CA ARG A 99 3.41 -19.03 23.98
C ARG A 99 2.90 -18.62 22.61
N ASP A 100 2.06 -17.59 22.58
CA ASP A 100 1.43 -17.12 21.34
C ASP A 100 0.82 -18.28 20.55
N TYR A 101 0.03 -19.14 21.18
CA TYR A 101 -0.60 -20.31 20.56
C TYR A 101 0.37 -21.32 19.90
N GLN A 102 1.65 -21.30 20.30
CA GLN A 102 2.69 -22.24 19.87
C GLN A 102 3.33 -22.93 21.08
N CYS A 103 3.61 -24.23 20.98
CA CYS A 103 4.30 -24.96 22.05
C CYS A 103 5.82 -24.72 21.96
N VAL A 104 6.34 -23.87 22.86
CA VAL A 104 7.77 -23.53 22.94
C VAL A 104 8.44 -24.23 24.12
N ASP A 105 9.70 -24.64 23.96
CA ASP A 105 10.47 -25.28 25.03
C ASP A 105 10.82 -24.26 26.12
N VAL A 106 10.42 -24.54 27.37
CA VAL A 106 10.66 -23.66 28.53
C VAL A 106 11.92 -24.00 29.31
N CYS A 107 12.58 -25.10 28.95
CA CYS A 107 13.79 -25.59 29.62
C CYS A 107 15.08 -25.10 28.95
N ALA A 108 14.98 -24.39 27.81
CA ALA A 108 16.12 -23.80 27.10
C ALA A 108 16.44 -22.34 27.53
N GLY A 109 15.98 -21.93 28.73
CA GLY A 109 16.16 -20.59 29.29
C GLY A 109 17.39 -20.43 30.17
#